data_AF-A0A499UM31-F1
#
_entry.id   AF-A0A499UM31-F1
#
_cell.length_a   1.000
_cell.length_b   1.000
_cell.length_c   1.000
_cell.angle_alpha   90.00
_cell.angle_beta   90.00
_cell.angle_gamma   90.00
#
_symmetry.space_group_name_H-M   'P 1'
#
loop_
_entity.id
_entity.type
_entity.pdbx_description
1 polymer ?
#
loop_
_entity_poly.entity_id
_entity_poly.type
_entity_poly.pdbx_seq_one_letter_code
_entity_poly.pdbx_strand_id
1 'polypeptide(L)'
;MTATGHAAPAPTPGCVLCAIPGTFGPRNPAEPRSGLCPACIAAGKPTRDGLEQAVVIVAGQTLAGAEALDLATAPPEELSYHLGAVKRSLRSVLQLLAPVEGEGR
;
A
#
# COMPACT_ATOMS: atom_id res chain seq x y z
N MET A 1 7.25 52.81 16.21
CA MET A 1 6.78 51.78 15.26
C MET A 1 6.85 50.43 15.95
N THR A 2 5.73 49.96 16.51
CA THR A 2 5.63 48.65 17.16
C THR A 2 5.23 47.61 16.11
N ALA A 3 6.17 46.79 15.67
CA ALA A 3 5.89 45.64 14.82
C ALA A 3 5.40 44.49 15.71
N THR A 4 4.08 44.34 15.82
CA THR A 4 3.43 43.15 16.36
C THR A 4 3.62 42.02 15.35
N GLY A 5 4.71 41.26 15.50
CA GLY A 5 4.89 40.00 14.78
C GLY A 5 3.78 39.04 15.18
N HIS A 6 2.87 38.76 14.25
CA HIS A 6 1.83 37.76 14.43
C HIS A 6 2.51 36.39 14.42
N ALA A 7 2.79 35.85 15.61
CA ALA A 7 3.26 34.49 15.74
C ALA A 7 2.21 33.55 15.12
N ALA A 8 2.59 32.79 14.10
CA ALA A 8 1.74 31.77 13.52
C ALA A 8 1.20 30.89 14.66
N PRO A 9 -0.11 30.59 14.71
CA PRO A 9 -0.67 29.77 15.77
C PRO A 9 0.10 28.46 15.81
N ALA A 10 0.67 28.15 16.99
CA ALA A 10 1.39 26.91 17.21
C ALA A 10 0.49 25.74 16.74
N PRO A 11 0.99 24.81 15.91
CA PRO A 11 0.18 23.71 15.42
C PRO A 11 -0.41 23.00 16.64
N THR A 12 -1.74 23.03 16.74
CA THR A 12 -2.45 22.37 17.83
C THR A 12 -2.01 20.91 17.84
N PRO A 13 -1.48 20.40 18.97
CA PRO A 13 -1.05 19.01 19.02
C PRO A 13 -2.24 18.11 18.74
N GLY A 14 -2.19 17.41 17.61
CA GLY A 14 -3.26 16.54 17.16
C GLY A 14 -2.86 15.71 15.95
N CYS A 15 -3.73 14.77 15.59
CA CYS A 15 -3.54 13.93 14.42
C CYS A 15 -3.60 14.80 13.16
N VAL A 16 -2.62 14.67 12.27
CA VAL A 16 -2.60 15.48 11.04
C VAL A 16 -3.68 15.11 10.03
N LEU A 17 -4.38 13.98 10.22
CA LEU A 17 -5.46 13.52 9.33
C LEU A 17 -6.85 13.87 9.86
N CYS A 18 -7.18 13.48 11.10
CA CYS A 18 -8.52 13.68 11.66
C CYS A 18 -8.61 14.83 12.66
N ALA A 19 -7.51 15.56 12.91
CA ALA A 19 -7.42 16.64 13.88
C ALA A 19 -7.78 16.26 15.32
N ILE A 20 -7.86 14.96 15.67
CA ILE A 20 -8.12 14.56 17.07
C ILE A 20 -7.00 15.10 17.96
N PRO A 21 -7.31 15.75 19.09
CA PRO A 21 -6.30 16.27 20.01
C PRO A 21 -5.39 15.15 20.53
N GLY A 22 -4.10 15.43 20.66
CA GLY A 22 -3.12 14.51 21.22
C GLY A 22 -1.70 14.72 20.71
N THR A 23 -0.71 14.15 21.41
CA THR A 23 0.69 14.24 21.02
C THR A 23 1.08 13.07 20.10
N PHE A 24 0.94 13.25 18.79
CA PHE A 24 1.30 12.23 17.77
C PHE A 24 2.61 12.55 17.01
N GLY A 25 3.29 13.64 17.38
CA GLY A 25 4.50 14.12 16.73
C GLY A 25 4.25 14.85 15.41
N PRO A 26 5.27 15.51 14.83
CA PRO A 26 5.16 16.18 13.55
C PRO A 26 5.03 15.18 12.38
N ARG A 27 4.48 15.65 11.26
CA ARG A 27 4.44 14.88 10.01
C ARG A 27 5.85 14.78 9.42
N ASN A 28 6.36 13.56 9.29
CA ASN A 28 7.54 13.21 8.49
C ASN A 28 7.09 12.60 7.14
N PRO A 29 7.34 13.27 5.99
CA PRO A 29 6.97 12.75 4.67
C PRO A 29 7.57 11.39 4.32
N ALA A 30 8.74 11.03 4.88
CA ALA A 30 9.40 9.76 4.64
C ALA A 30 8.80 8.59 5.45
N GLU A 31 8.02 8.89 6.49
CA GLU A 31 7.37 7.88 7.33
C GLU A 31 5.86 7.97 7.16
N PRO A 32 5.20 7.06 6.40
CA PRO A 32 3.80 7.19 6.03
C PRO A 32 2.82 7.36 7.20
N ARG A 33 3.19 6.92 8.40
CA ARG A 33 2.33 6.93 9.61
C ARG A 33 2.67 8.02 10.63
N SER A 34 3.74 8.79 10.43
CA SER A 34 4.15 9.85 11.36
C SER A 34 3.08 10.94 11.48
N GLY A 35 2.83 11.42 12.71
CA GLY A 35 1.82 12.43 13.00
C GLY A 35 0.36 11.93 12.97
N LEU A 36 0.12 10.63 12.79
CA LEU A 36 -1.23 10.04 12.79
C LEU A 36 -1.58 9.45 14.16
N CYS A 37 -2.85 9.57 14.57
CA CYS A 37 -3.36 8.84 15.72
C CYS A 37 -3.54 7.34 15.41
N PRO A 38 -3.61 6.47 16.43
CA PRO A 38 -3.80 5.03 16.25
C PRO A 38 -5.04 4.67 15.42
N ALA A 39 -6.15 5.41 15.58
CA ALA A 39 -7.38 5.18 14.81
C ALA A 39 -7.18 5.45 13.31
N CYS A 40 -6.48 6.54 12.94
CA CYS A 40 -6.14 6.83 11.56
C CYS A 40 -5.10 5.86 10.99
N ILE A 41 -4.16 5.39 11.80
CA ILE A 41 -3.21 4.34 11.40
C ILE A 41 -3.95 3.03 11.12
N ALA A 42 -4.91 2.66 11.97
CA ALA A 42 -5.74 1.48 11.78
C ALA A 42 -6.65 1.62 10.56
N ALA A 43 -7.28 2.79 10.36
CA ALA A 43 -8.10 3.08 9.19
C ALA A 43 -7.29 3.08 7.88
N GLY A 44 -6.03 3.52 7.93
CA GLY A 44 -5.08 3.44 6.82
C GLY A 44 -4.33 2.11 6.72
N LYS A 45 -4.57 1.16 7.62
CA LYS A 45 -4.00 -0.19 7.51
C LYS A 45 -4.78 -0.92 6.42
N PRO A 46 -4.10 -1.57 5.46
CA PRO A 46 -4.78 -2.40 4.48
C PRO A 46 -5.66 -3.43 5.20
N THR A 47 -6.93 -3.47 4.85
CA THR A 47 -7.82 -4.56 5.27
C THR A 47 -7.37 -5.85 4.58
N ARG A 48 -7.74 -7.01 5.15
CA ARG A 48 -7.49 -8.30 4.50
C ARG A 48 -8.06 -8.29 3.08
N ASP A 49 -9.33 -7.91 2.94
CA ASP A 49 -10.02 -7.79 1.65
C ASP A 49 -9.29 -6.84 0.69
N GLY A 50 -8.76 -5.72 1.20
CA GLY A 50 -7.97 -4.77 0.41
C GLY A 50 -6.65 -5.35 -0.09
N LEU A 51 -5.98 -6.17 0.73
CA LEU A 51 -4.76 -6.89 0.31
C LEU A 51 -5.08 -7.99 -0.70
N GLU A 52 -6.15 -8.75 -0.48
CA GLU A 52 -6.62 -9.78 -1.40
C GLU A 52 -6.95 -9.19 -2.77
N GLN A 53 -7.70 -8.08 -2.79
CA GLN A 53 -8.02 -7.35 -4.01
C GLN A 53 -6.77 -6.81 -4.71
N ALA A 54 -5.79 -6.29 -3.96
CA ALA A 54 -4.54 -5.81 -4.54
C ALA A 54 -3.75 -6.93 -5.22
N VAL A 55 -3.69 -8.12 -4.63
CA VAL A 55 -3.05 -9.30 -5.23
C VAL A 55 -3.74 -9.69 -6.54
N VAL A 56 -5.08 -9.70 -6.58
CA VAL A 56 -5.85 -10.01 -7.79
C VAL A 56 -5.59 -8.98 -8.90
N ILE A 57 -5.56 -7.68 -8.55
CA ILE A 57 -5.26 -6.60 -9.50
C ILE A 57 -3.86 -6.78 -10.10
N VAL A 58 -2.85 -6.99 -9.26
CA VAL A 58 -1.47 -7.18 -9.72
C VAL A 58 -1.34 -8.42 -10.60
N ALA A 59 -2.03 -9.51 -10.24
CA ALA A 59 -2.05 -10.72 -11.06
C ALA A 59 -2.69 -10.49 -12.44
N GLY A 60 -3.82 -9.78 -12.49
CA GLY A 60 -4.46 -9.41 -13.75
C GLY A 60 -3.58 -8.52 -14.63
N GLN A 61 -2.93 -7.51 -14.04
CA GLN A 61 -1.98 -6.65 -14.76
C GLN A 61 -0.76 -7.42 -15.28
N THR A 62 -0.24 -8.34 -14.46
CA THR A 62 0.89 -9.20 -14.85
C THR A 62 0.52 -10.09 -16.04
N LEU A 63 -0.67 -10.69 -16.00
CA LEU A 63 -1.18 -11.54 -17.07
C LEU A 63 -1.39 -10.72 -18.36
N ALA A 64 -2.06 -9.58 -18.28
CA ALA A 64 -2.27 -8.69 -19.42
C ALA A 64 -0.94 -8.25 -20.07
N GLY A 65 0.08 -7.97 -19.26
CA GLY A 65 1.43 -7.66 -19.76
C GLY A 65 2.08 -8.83 -20.49
N ALA A 66 1.86 -10.08 -20.04
CA ALA A 66 2.35 -11.27 -20.72
C ALA A 66 1.56 -11.58 -22.01
N GLU A 67 0.25 -11.35 -22.02
CA GLU A 67 -0.62 -11.53 -23.20
C GLU A 67 -0.32 -10.53 -24.32
N ALA A 68 0.16 -9.34 -23.97
CA ALA A 68 0.55 -8.31 -24.92
C ALA A 68 1.93 -8.55 -25.57
N LEU A 69 2.66 -9.57 -25.16
CA LEU A 69 4.02 -9.83 -25.62
C LEU A 69 4.04 -10.42 -27.04
N ASP A 70 4.81 -9.81 -27.94
CA ASP A 70 5.07 -10.38 -29.26
C ASP A 70 6.17 -11.46 -29.18
N LEU A 71 5.75 -12.72 -29.24
CA LEU A 71 6.63 -13.89 -29.15
C LEU A 71 7.61 -13.99 -30.34
N ALA A 72 7.33 -13.36 -31.47
CA ALA A 72 8.20 -13.41 -32.64
C ALA A 72 9.46 -12.54 -32.47
N THR A 73 9.38 -11.50 -31.64
CA THR A 73 10.44 -10.49 -31.50
C THR A 73 10.98 -10.33 -30.08
N ALA A 74 10.30 -10.88 -29.08
CA ALA A 74 10.72 -10.75 -27.69
C ALA A 74 12.07 -11.43 -27.42
N PRO A 75 13.04 -10.74 -26.81
CA PRO A 75 14.29 -11.34 -26.39
C PRO A 75 14.07 -12.34 -25.24
N PRO A 76 14.94 -13.35 -25.07
CA PRO A 76 14.81 -14.38 -24.04
C PRO A 76 14.69 -13.81 -22.61
N GLU A 77 15.36 -12.70 -22.32
CA GLU A 77 15.32 -12.03 -21.02
C GLU A 77 13.92 -11.51 -20.70
N GLU A 78 13.24 -10.92 -21.68
CA GLU A 78 11.87 -10.41 -21.53
C GLU A 78 10.87 -11.56 -21.35
N LEU A 79 11.01 -12.62 -22.15
CA LEU A 79 10.21 -13.84 -21.99
C LEU A 79 10.37 -14.43 -20.57
N SER A 80 11.61 -14.52 -20.09
CA SER A 80 11.90 -15.04 -18.75
C SER A 80 11.34 -14.16 -17.64
N TYR A 81 11.35 -12.84 -17.83
CA TYR A 81 10.79 -11.87 -16.91
C TYR A 81 9.28 -12.06 -16.77
N HIS A 82 8.55 -12.09 -17.90
CA HIS A 82 7.10 -12.25 -17.90
C HIS A 82 6.66 -13.61 -17.36
N LEU A 83 7.33 -14.70 -17.74
CA LEU A 83 7.06 -16.03 -17.18
C LEU A 83 7.29 -16.05 -15.66
N GLY A 84 8.38 -15.45 -15.18
CA GLY A 84 8.69 -15.34 -13.77
C GLY A 84 7.65 -14.50 -13.01
N ALA A 85 7.19 -13.40 -13.61
CA ALA A 85 6.15 -12.54 -13.05
C ALA A 85 4.81 -13.29 -12.94
N VAL A 86 4.35 -13.93 -14.03
CA VAL A 86 3.11 -14.73 -14.05
C VAL A 86 3.15 -15.83 -12.99
N LYS A 87 4.27 -16.57 -12.90
CA LYS A 87 4.44 -17.61 -11.88
C LYS A 87 4.30 -17.07 -10.46
N ARG A 88 4.94 -15.93 -10.15
CA ARG A 88 4.86 -15.32 -8.81
C ARG A 88 3.44 -14.84 -8.51
N SER A 89 2.80 -14.16 -9.45
CA SER A 89 1.43 -13.66 -9.31
C SER A 89 0.42 -14.79 -9.14
N LEU A 90 0.54 -15.87 -9.93
CA LEU A 90 -0.27 -17.08 -9.78
C LEU A 90 -0.09 -17.70 -8.40
N ARG A 91 1.15 -17.85 -7.93
CA ARG A 91 1.42 -18.37 -6.58
C ARG A 91 0.72 -17.52 -5.51
N SER A 92 0.79 -16.20 -5.61
CA SER A 92 0.14 -15.29 -4.67
C SER A 92 -1.38 -15.44 -4.69
N VAL A 93 -2.00 -15.57 -5.86
CA VAL A 93 -3.45 -15.85 -5.97
C VAL A 93 -3.80 -17.20 -5.36
N LEU A 94 -3.04 -18.25 -5.66
CA LEU A 94 -3.26 -19.58 -5.09
C LEU A 94 -3.14 -19.58 -3.56
N GLN A 95 -2.23 -18.77 -2.99
CA GLN A 95 -2.10 -18.61 -1.55
C GLN A 95 -3.33 -17.94 -0.90
N LEU A 96 -4.04 -17.08 -1.63
CA LEU A 96 -5.31 -16.51 -1.14
C LEU A 96 -6.44 -17.53 -1.13
N LEU A 97 -6.45 -18.43 -2.11
CA LEU A 97 -7.48 -19.45 -2.27
C LEU A 97 -7.22 -20.71 -1.44
N ALA A 98 -5.96 -20.94 -1.07
CA ALA A 98 -5.57 -22.08 -0.26
C ALA A 98 -6.30 -22.03 1.08
N PRO A 99 -6.96 -23.13 1.50
CA PRO A 99 -7.56 -23.20 2.82
C PRO A 99 -6.45 -23.03 3.88
N VAL A 100 -6.67 -22.12 4.83
CA VAL A 100 -5.82 -22.02 6.01
C VAL A 100 -6.20 -23.18 6.91
N GLU A 101 -5.36 -24.22 6.99
CA GLU A 101 -5.48 -25.23 8.04
C GLU A 101 -5.23 -24.53 9.39
N GLY A 102 -6.30 -24.14 10.09
CA GLY A 102 -6.15 -23.43 11.35
C GLY A 102 -7.39 -22.76 11.97
N GLU A 103 -8.58 -22.84 11.38
CA GLU A 103 -9.81 -22.38 12.05
C GLU A 103 -10.76 -23.56 12.30
N GLY A 104 -10.26 -24.49 13.11
CA GLY A 104 -11.07 -25.45 13.83
C GLY A 104 -11.85 -24.71 14.92
N ARG A 105 -13.14 -24.53 14.63
CA ARG A 105 -14.31 -24.50 15.53
C ARG A 105 -14.07 -24.52 17.04
#